data_AF-A0A533UBB9-F1
#
_entry.id   AF-A0A533UBB9-F1
#
_cell.length_a   1.000
_cell.length_b   1.000
_cell.length_c   1.000
_cell.angle_alpha   90.00
_cell.angle_beta   90.00
_cell.angle_gamma   90.00
#
_symmetry.space_group_name_H-M   'P 1'
#
loop_
_entity.id
_entity.type
_entity.pdbx_description
1 polymer ?
#
loop_
_entity_poly.entity_id
_entity_poly.type
_entity_poly.pdbx_seq_one_letter_code
_entity_poly.pdbx_strand_id
1 'polypeptide(L)'
;MENDEVSNGMSVHFLFTLAILITFALLPTLPDAYALPTTMNNTSMQQHAKHILDNLIISEHIPLKGQLDNGDYILLMDFTPFVTSIEGHSHIAMKVPCNQDGSPKVTIVTGVTPNLKSLDIGTAINNGTLNGKDLDLSAEGRSCLYHAELPNGITDIALINTSNKTLNFDEGGYYSVTVSVHGTAIQHLAANQTGK
;
A
#
# COMPACT_ATOMS: atom_id res chain seq x y z
N MET A 1 6.87 56.72 29.53
CA MET A 1 7.29 56.53 28.13
C MET A 1 7.01 55.05 27.84
N GLU A 2 5.76 54.59 27.87
CA GLU A 2 4.57 55.07 27.15
C GLU A 2 4.88 55.27 25.67
N ASN A 3 4.43 54.31 24.86
CA ASN A 3 3.57 54.53 23.71
C ASN A 3 2.95 53.18 23.32
N ASP A 4 1.73 52.97 23.80
CA ASP A 4 0.75 52.12 23.16
C ASP A 4 0.34 52.75 21.82
N GLU A 5 0.21 51.95 20.77
CA GLU A 5 -0.55 52.37 19.59
C GLU A 5 -1.55 51.27 19.22
N VAL A 6 -2.77 51.46 19.71
CA VAL A 6 -4.00 50.84 19.22
C VAL A 6 -4.48 51.67 18.03
N SER A 7 -4.78 51.03 16.90
CA SER A 7 -5.75 51.58 15.96
C SER A 7 -6.46 50.49 15.14
N ASN A 8 -7.75 50.35 15.44
CA ASN A 8 -8.91 50.16 14.55
C ASN A 8 -8.56 49.91 13.07
N GLY A 9 -9.04 48.88 12.39
CA GLY A 9 -10.40 48.32 12.42
C GLY A 9 -11.03 48.55 11.05
N MET A 10 -11.45 47.50 10.34
CA MET A 10 -12.58 47.61 9.42
C MET A 10 -13.13 46.23 9.06
N SER A 11 -14.32 45.98 9.60
CA SER A 11 -15.28 44.96 9.19
C SER A 11 -15.66 45.16 7.72
N VAL A 12 -15.72 44.07 6.95
CA VAL A 12 -16.40 44.04 5.65
C VAL A 12 -17.41 42.90 5.69
N HIS A 13 -18.57 43.20 6.28
CA HIS A 13 -19.80 42.48 6.01
C HIS A 13 -20.19 42.71 4.54
N PHE A 14 -20.15 41.66 3.73
CA PHE A 14 -20.75 41.68 2.39
C PHE A 14 -22.07 40.88 2.44
N LEU A 15 -23.14 41.60 2.76
CA LEU A 15 -24.53 41.19 2.56
C LEU A 15 -24.88 41.43 1.10
N PHE A 16 -25.19 40.36 0.35
CA PHE A 16 -25.96 40.48 -0.90
C PHE A 16 -27.22 39.62 -0.80
N THR A 17 -28.32 40.32 -0.61
CA THR A 17 -29.69 39.80 -0.64
C THR A 17 -30.28 39.86 -2.05
N LEU A 18 -30.88 38.72 -2.45
CA LEU A 18 -32.14 38.57 -3.19
C LEU A 18 -32.26 38.99 -4.67
N ALA A 19 -32.57 38.01 -5.54
CA ALA A 19 -33.72 38.06 -6.46
C ALA A 19 -34.02 36.67 -7.05
N ILE A 20 -35.21 36.15 -6.71
CA ILE A 20 -35.84 34.95 -7.26
C ILE A 20 -36.57 35.36 -8.55
N LEU A 21 -36.39 34.61 -9.65
CA LEU A 21 -37.29 34.70 -10.81
C LEU A 21 -37.85 33.30 -11.11
N ILE A 22 -39.10 33.09 -10.73
CA ILE A 22 -39.92 31.92 -11.07
C ILE A 22 -40.63 32.24 -12.38
N THR A 23 -40.30 31.53 -13.45
CA THR A 23 -41.12 31.53 -14.67
C THR A 23 -41.91 30.23 -14.73
N PHE A 24 -43.18 30.33 -14.35
CA PHE A 24 -44.23 29.36 -14.62
C PHE A 24 -44.65 29.51 -16.09
N ALA A 25 -44.45 28.48 -16.92
CA ALA A 25 -45.10 28.36 -18.22
C ALA A 25 -45.92 27.07 -18.23
N LEU A 26 -47.22 27.23 -18.03
CA LEU A 26 -48.27 26.25 -18.30
C LEU A 26 -48.50 26.16 -19.81
N LEU A 27 -48.49 24.96 -20.39
CA LEU A 27 -49.21 24.61 -21.63
C LEU A 27 -49.63 23.12 -21.57
N PRO A 28 -50.69 22.72 -22.29
CA PRO A 28 -51.73 21.82 -21.78
C PRO A 28 -51.53 20.34 -22.12
N THR A 29 -52.15 19.50 -21.29
CA THR A 29 -52.39 18.08 -21.47
C THR A 29 -53.48 17.80 -22.50
N LEU A 30 -53.31 16.78 -23.36
CA LEU A 30 -54.40 15.90 -23.81
C LEU A 30 -53.88 14.44 -23.99
N PRO A 31 -54.77 13.42 -23.89
CA PRO A 31 -54.45 12.09 -23.39
C PRO A 31 -54.45 10.98 -24.47
N ASP A 32 -54.37 9.75 -23.97
CA ASP A 32 -54.63 8.42 -24.56
C ASP A 32 -53.38 7.62 -24.95
N ALA A 33 -52.97 6.70 -24.07
CA ALA A 33 -53.53 5.35 -23.89
C ALA A 33 -52.96 4.36 -24.92
N TYR A 34 -51.76 3.87 -24.62
CA TYR A 34 -51.38 2.50 -24.94
C TYR A 34 -50.71 1.89 -23.71
N ALA A 35 -51.50 1.12 -22.96
CA ALA A 35 -50.97 0.15 -22.02
C ALA A 35 -50.28 -0.97 -22.83
N LEU A 36 -49.01 -1.20 -22.56
CA LEU A 36 -48.34 -2.48 -22.87
C LEU A 36 -47.50 -2.89 -21.64
N PRO A 37 -47.29 -4.21 -21.48
CA PRO A 37 -47.22 -4.87 -20.18
C PRO A 37 -45.90 -4.61 -19.46
N THR A 38 -45.99 -4.69 -18.13
CA THR A 38 -44.87 -4.82 -17.20
C THR A 38 -43.95 -5.97 -17.64
N THR A 39 -42.87 -5.65 -18.33
CA THR A 39 -41.63 -6.42 -18.22
C THR A 39 -40.78 -5.73 -17.17
N MET A 40 -40.77 -6.30 -15.96
CA MET A 40 -39.67 -6.10 -15.02
C MET A 40 -38.39 -6.52 -15.73
N ASN A 41 -37.71 -5.57 -16.36
CA ASN A 41 -36.36 -5.77 -16.82
C ASN A 41 -35.47 -5.58 -15.59
N ASN A 42 -35.41 -6.61 -14.74
CA ASN A 42 -34.31 -6.79 -13.80
C ASN A 42 -33.05 -7.10 -14.61
N THR A 43 -32.56 -6.12 -15.36
CA THR A 43 -31.16 -6.06 -15.78
C THR A 43 -30.35 -5.38 -14.68
N SER A 44 -30.46 -5.90 -13.46
CA SER A 44 -29.37 -5.83 -12.48
C SER A 44 -28.53 -7.11 -12.51
N MET A 45 -28.70 -7.96 -13.53
CA MET A 45 -27.69 -8.97 -13.85
C MET A 45 -26.47 -8.27 -14.44
N GLN A 46 -25.52 -8.07 -13.54
CA GLN A 46 -24.14 -8.52 -13.75
C GLN A 46 -23.26 -7.56 -14.56
N GLN A 47 -23.05 -6.38 -14.00
CA GLN A 47 -21.82 -5.61 -14.27
C GLN A 47 -20.56 -6.23 -13.65
N HIS A 48 -20.62 -7.46 -13.13
CA HIS A 48 -19.41 -8.26 -12.98
C HIS A 48 -19.10 -8.84 -14.35
N ALA A 49 -18.46 -8.02 -15.19
CA ALA A 49 -17.64 -8.55 -16.26
C ALA A 49 -16.81 -9.66 -15.64
N LYS A 50 -16.86 -10.86 -16.22
CA LYS A 50 -16.04 -11.98 -15.78
C LYS A 50 -14.59 -11.51 -15.90
N HIS A 51 -14.00 -11.05 -14.81
CA HIS A 51 -12.57 -10.80 -14.71
C HIS A 51 -11.94 -12.18 -14.88
N ILE A 52 -11.45 -12.48 -16.08
CA ILE A 52 -10.90 -13.82 -16.38
C ILE A 52 -9.49 -13.94 -15.80
N LEU A 53 -8.83 -12.81 -15.46
CA LEU A 53 -7.58 -12.79 -14.72
C LEU A 53 -7.24 -11.37 -14.22
N ASP A 54 -7.70 -10.98 -13.03
CA ASP A 54 -7.15 -9.79 -12.38
C ASP A 54 -5.80 -10.14 -11.76
N ASN A 55 -4.74 -9.88 -12.53
CA ASN A 55 -3.36 -9.99 -12.05
C ASN A 55 -2.86 -8.64 -11.56
N LEU A 56 -2.09 -8.67 -10.48
CA LEU A 56 -1.33 -7.54 -9.96
C LEU A 56 0.15 -7.82 -10.20
N ILE A 57 0.83 -6.91 -10.88
CA ILE A 57 2.29 -6.87 -10.92
C ILE A 57 2.69 -5.48 -10.44
N ILE A 58 3.26 -5.40 -9.26
CA ILE A 58 3.69 -4.16 -8.63
C ILE A 58 5.11 -4.32 -8.09
N SER A 59 5.89 -3.26 -8.20
CA SER A 59 7.19 -3.15 -7.53
C SER A 59 7.27 -1.77 -6.91
N GLU A 60 7.51 -1.72 -5.61
CA GLU A 60 7.57 -0.48 -4.85
C GLU A 60 8.88 -0.38 -4.09
N HIS A 61 9.50 0.80 -4.16
CA HIS A 61 10.70 1.14 -3.41
C HIS A 61 10.34 2.08 -2.27
N ILE A 62 10.67 1.66 -1.05
CA ILE A 62 10.28 2.30 0.20
C ILE A 62 11.57 2.71 0.95
N PRO A 63 11.95 3.99 0.93
CA PRO A 63 13.03 4.49 1.76
C PRO A 63 12.63 4.39 3.25
N LEU A 64 13.54 3.88 4.09
CA LEU A 64 13.32 3.89 5.54
C LEU A 64 13.92 5.17 6.13
N LYS A 65 13.15 5.85 6.97
CA LYS A 65 13.50 7.15 7.57
C LYS A 65 13.01 7.24 9.01
N GLY A 66 13.67 8.11 9.78
CA GLY A 66 13.31 8.35 11.17
C GLY A 66 13.69 7.20 12.09
N GLN A 67 12.99 7.15 13.22
CA GLN A 67 13.23 6.17 14.28
C GLN A 67 12.08 5.16 14.34
N LEU A 68 12.40 3.93 14.73
CA LEU A 68 11.43 2.87 14.94
C LEU A 68 11.70 2.21 16.29
N ASP A 69 10.78 2.38 17.23
CA ASP A 69 10.90 1.84 18.59
C ASP A 69 10.76 0.32 18.61
N ASN A 70 11.26 -0.32 19.67
CA ASN A 70 11.11 -1.76 19.84
C ASN A 70 9.63 -2.13 19.91
N GLY A 71 9.23 -3.13 19.12
CA GLY A 71 7.84 -3.59 19.00
C GLY A 71 6.99 -2.77 18.04
N ASP A 72 7.48 -1.64 17.54
CA ASP A 72 6.80 -0.84 16.54
C ASP A 72 7.07 -1.38 15.12
N TYR A 73 6.24 -0.96 14.15
CA TYR A 73 6.29 -1.48 12.80
C TYR A 73 6.09 -0.41 11.72
N ILE A 74 6.56 -0.73 10.53
CA ILE A 74 6.30 -0.01 9.29
C ILE A 74 5.51 -0.96 8.39
N LEU A 75 4.28 -0.58 8.03
CA LEU A 75 3.55 -1.27 6.97
C LEU A 75 4.28 -1.01 5.64
N LEU A 76 4.74 -2.07 5.00
CA LEU A 76 5.45 -1.97 3.72
C LEU A 76 4.48 -2.07 2.56
N MET A 77 3.54 -3.02 2.60
CA MET A 77 2.54 -3.17 1.55
C MET A 77 1.30 -3.90 2.08
N ASP A 78 0.13 -3.42 1.69
CA ASP A 78 -1.14 -4.14 1.70
C ASP A 78 -1.68 -4.09 0.28
N PHE A 79 -1.79 -5.26 -0.35
CA PHE A 79 -2.26 -5.38 -1.72
C PHE A 79 -3.59 -6.13 -1.81
N THR A 80 -4.36 -6.19 -0.72
CA THR A 80 -5.76 -6.61 -0.73
C THR A 80 -6.54 -5.79 -1.78
N PRO A 81 -7.33 -6.40 -2.69
CA PRO A 81 -7.87 -7.76 -2.66
C PRO A 81 -7.06 -8.80 -3.47
N PHE A 82 -5.77 -8.61 -3.69
CA PHE A 82 -4.87 -9.56 -4.36
C PHE A 82 -4.07 -10.37 -3.33
N VAL A 83 -3.66 -11.58 -3.72
CA VAL A 83 -2.67 -12.38 -2.97
C VAL A 83 -1.52 -12.78 -3.87
N THR A 84 -0.32 -12.99 -3.32
CA THR A 84 0.79 -13.62 -4.06
C THR A 84 0.36 -14.98 -4.61
N SER A 85 0.61 -15.22 -5.90
CA SER A 85 0.02 -16.39 -6.58
C SER A 85 1.02 -17.28 -7.32
N ILE A 86 2.24 -16.79 -7.60
CA ILE A 86 3.27 -17.55 -8.30
C ILE A 86 4.55 -17.58 -7.47
N GLU A 87 4.98 -18.80 -7.14
CA GLU A 87 6.22 -19.08 -6.39
C GLU A 87 7.44 -18.53 -7.15
N GLY A 88 8.37 -17.91 -6.43
CA GLY A 88 9.58 -17.29 -7.02
C GLY A 88 9.36 -15.98 -7.78
N HIS A 89 8.13 -15.56 -8.05
CA HIS A 89 7.88 -14.29 -8.77
C HIS A 89 7.79 -13.09 -7.84
N SER A 90 7.31 -13.32 -6.62
CA SER A 90 7.20 -12.28 -5.59
C SER A 90 8.42 -12.35 -4.68
N HIS A 91 9.08 -11.22 -4.45
CA HIS A 91 10.29 -11.16 -3.63
C HIS A 91 10.45 -9.79 -2.98
N ILE A 92 11.27 -9.75 -1.94
CA ILE A 92 11.65 -8.55 -1.22
C ILE A 92 13.18 -8.44 -1.23
N ALA A 93 13.68 -7.27 -1.61
CA ALA A 93 15.09 -6.92 -1.50
C ALA A 93 15.22 -5.76 -0.53
N MET A 94 16.16 -5.81 0.40
CA MET A 94 16.26 -4.77 1.43
C MET A 94 17.70 -4.49 1.81
N LYS A 95 17.99 -3.21 2.04
CA LYS A 95 19.21 -2.74 2.70
C LYS A 95 18.82 -2.16 4.05
N VAL A 96 19.19 -2.84 5.13
CA VAL A 96 18.70 -2.55 6.50
C VAL A 96 19.83 -2.66 7.53
N PRO A 97 19.65 -2.12 8.76
CA PRO A 97 20.62 -2.29 9.82
C PRO A 97 20.83 -3.77 10.17
N CYS A 98 22.09 -4.15 10.41
CA CYS A 98 22.48 -5.50 10.80
C CYS A 98 23.47 -5.48 11.97
N ASN A 99 23.61 -6.61 12.63
CA ASN A 99 24.59 -6.86 13.69
C ASN A 99 25.97 -7.17 13.08
N GLN A 100 26.99 -7.25 13.95
CA GLN A 100 28.38 -7.51 13.55
C GLN A 100 28.59 -8.86 12.87
N ASP A 101 27.66 -9.80 13.06
CA ASP A 101 27.65 -11.13 12.43
C ASP A 101 26.80 -11.17 11.15
N GLY A 102 26.34 -10.02 10.67
CA GLY A 102 25.47 -9.93 9.50
C GLY A 102 24.02 -10.34 9.74
N SER A 103 23.61 -10.67 10.97
CA SER A 103 22.20 -10.93 11.27
C SER A 103 21.37 -9.63 11.23
N PRO A 104 20.13 -9.68 10.73
CA PRO A 104 19.29 -8.48 10.60
C PRO A 104 18.84 -7.97 11.98
N LYS A 105 18.76 -6.64 12.15
CA LYS A 105 18.17 -6.01 13.34
C LYS A 105 16.67 -5.77 13.23
N VAL A 106 16.12 -5.98 12.04
CA VAL A 106 14.70 -5.88 11.72
C VAL A 106 14.14 -7.28 11.43
N THR A 107 12.84 -7.44 11.61
CA THR A 107 12.12 -8.64 11.20
C THR A 107 11.08 -8.26 10.16
N ILE A 108 11.09 -8.93 9.01
CA ILE A 108 9.99 -8.84 8.06
C ILE A 108 8.94 -9.86 8.46
N VAL A 109 7.68 -9.45 8.46
CA VAL A 109 6.55 -10.34 8.64
C VAL A 109 5.65 -10.30 7.41
N THR A 110 5.08 -11.45 7.07
CA THR A 110 4.17 -11.62 5.94
C THR A 110 3.00 -12.51 6.32
N GLY A 111 1.86 -12.35 5.64
CA GLY A 111 0.69 -13.19 5.86
C GLY A 111 -0.61 -12.54 5.41
N VAL A 112 -1.70 -12.98 6.03
CA VAL A 112 -3.01 -12.34 5.92
C VAL A 112 -3.38 -11.88 7.32
N THR A 113 -3.50 -10.58 7.53
CA THR A 113 -3.83 -10.00 8.84
C THR A 113 -5.09 -10.64 9.43
N PRO A 114 -5.12 -11.03 10.73
CA PRO A 114 -4.10 -10.82 11.77
C PRO A 114 -3.02 -11.92 11.87
N ASN A 115 -3.02 -12.90 10.96
CA ASN A 115 -2.15 -14.08 11.02
C ASN A 115 -0.86 -13.87 10.21
N LEU A 116 0.06 -13.08 10.77
CA LEU A 116 1.37 -12.83 10.17
C LEU A 116 2.44 -13.77 10.75
N LYS A 117 3.46 -14.07 9.94
CA LYS A 117 4.62 -14.88 10.34
C LYS A 117 5.90 -14.17 9.94
N SER A 118 6.97 -14.39 10.69
CA SER A 118 8.30 -13.93 10.29
C SER A 118 8.69 -14.57 8.96
N LEU A 119 9.17 -13.74 8.04
CA LEU A 119 9.79 -14.16 6.80
C LEU A 119 11.26 -14.47 7.06
N ASP A 120 11.72 -15.63 6.62
CA ASP A 120 13.16 -15.91 6.56
C ASP A 120 13.77 -15.10 5.41
N ILE A 121 14.59 -14.11 5.75
CA ILE A 121 15.26 -13.24 4.78
C ILE A 121 16.66 -13.73 4.39
N GLY A 122 17.06 -14.90 4.90
CA GLY A 122 18.36 -15.50 4.64
C GLY A 122 19.52 -14.77 5.31
N THR A 123 20.72 -14.96 4.76
CA THR A 123 21.96 -14.34 5.24
C THR A 123 22.28 -13.07 4.46
N ALA A 124 23.12 -12.20 5.03
CA ALA A 124 23.61 -11.02 4.35
C ALA A 124 24.31 -11.37 3.03
N ILE A 125 23.98 -10.65 1.97
CA ILE A 125 24.63 -10.75 0.67
C ILE A 125 25.84 -9.83 0.71
N ASN A 126 27.02 -10.41 0.90
CA ASN A 126 28.25 -9.63 1.11
C ASN A 126 28.96 -9.28 -0.19
N ASN A 127 29.04 -10.20 -1.16
CA ASN A 127 29.90 -10.05 -2.33
C ASN A 127 29.06 -9.93 -3.61
N GLY A 128 29.37 -8.93 -4.43
CA GLY A 128 28.85 -8.77 -5.80
C GLY A 128 29.98 -8.46 -6.78
N THR A 129 29.64 -8.33 -8.07
CA THR A 129 30.58 -7.85 -9.09
C THR A 129 29.97 -6.71 -9.88
N LEU A 130 30.77 -5.69 -10.16
CA LEU A 130 30.42 -4.58 -11.05
C LEU A 130 31.51 -4.40 -12.09
N ASN A 131 31.19 -4.67 -13.35
CA ASN A 131 32.15 -4.60 -14.47
C ASN A 131 33.41 -5.45 -14.22
N GLY A 132 33.23 -6.65 -13.65
CA GLY A 132 34.33 -7.57 -13.34
C GLY A 132 35.17 -7.19 -12.13
N LYS A 133 34.78 -6.17 -11.35
CA LYS A 133 35.41 -5.82 -10.07
C LYS A 133 34.52 -6.25 -8.91
N ASP A 134 35.15 -6.73 -7.84
CA ASP A 134 34.47 -7.07 -6.61
C ASP A 134 33.82 -5.82 -6.00
N LEU A 135 32.62 -6.00 -5.47
CA LEU A 135 31.82 -4.96 -4.84
C LEU A 135 31.23 -5.51 -3.55
N ASP A 136 31.56 -4.88 -2.43
CA ASP A 136 30.92 -5.16 -1.14
C ASP A 136 29.49 -4.62 -1.15
N LEU A 137 28.51 -5.51 -1.07
CA LEU A 137 27.09 -5.17 -1.05
C LEU A 137 26.56 -4.94 0.37
N SER A 138 27.29 -5.42 1.37
CA SER A 138 26.98 -5.32 2.79
C SER A 138 28.18 -4.84 3.60
N ALA A 139 27.89 -4.16 4.70
CA ALA A 139 28.85 -3.77 5.72
C ALA A 139 28.28 -4.23 7.07
N GLU A 140 28.67 -5.44 7.49
CA GLU A 140 28.23 -6.05 8.76
C GLU A 140 28.48 -5.11 9.94
N GLY A 141 27.54 -5.09 10.88
CA GLY A 141 27.47 -4.14 11.99
C GLY A 141 26.88 -2.78 11.64
N ARG A 142 26.64 -2.48 10.35
CA ARG A 142 26.11 -1.18 9.89
C ARG A 142 24.91 -1.32 8.96
N SER A 143 25.09 -1.90 7.79
CA SER A 143 24.03 -2.04 6.77
C SER A 143 24.26 -3.27 5.92
N CYS A 144 23.29 -4.16 5.85
CA CYS A 144 23.40 -5.39 5.07
C CYS A 144 22.30 -5.46 4.02
N LEU A 145 22.62 -6.06 2.88
CA LEU A 145 21.70 -6.39 1.80
C LEU A 145 21.15 -7.80 2.03
N TYR A 146 19.84 -7.94 1.91
CA TYR A 146 19.14 -9.22 1.94
C TYR A 146 18.17 -9.31 0.77
N HIS A 147 17.86 -10.54 0.36
CA HIS A 147 16.88 -10.83 -0.68
C HIS A 147 16.17 -12.14 -0.34
N ALA A 148 14.86 -12.13 -0.41
CA ALA A 148 14.05 -13.31 -0.11
C ALA A 148 12.78 -13.37 -0.96
N GLU A 149 12.33 -14.58 -1.22
CA GLU A 149 11.07 -14.84 -1.88
C GLU A 149 9.90 -14.64 -0.91
N LEU A 150 8.80 -14.11 -1.43
CA LEU A 150 7.56 -13.97 -0.65
C LEU A 150 6.73 -15.26 -0.80
N PRO A 151 6.17 -15.80 0.30
CA PRO A 151 5.30 -16.97 0.23
C PRO A 151 4.06 -16.72 -0.62
N ASN A 152 3.48 -17.77 -1.19
CA ASN A 152 2.17 -17.70 -1.84
C ASN A 152 1.04 -17.49 -0.82
N GLY A 153 -0.01 -16.78 -1.23
CA GLY A 153 -1.22 -16.58 -0.46
C GLY A 153 -1.14 -15.49 0.61
N ILE A 154 -0.16 -14.59 0.57
CA ILE A 154 -0.04 -13.45 1.50
C ILE A 154 -0.67 -12.19 0.88
N THR A 155 -1.10 -11.25 1.72
CA THR A 155 -1.65 -9.93 1.36
C THR A 155 -0.92 -8.77 2.01
N ASP A 156 -0.32 -9.03 3.17
CA ASP A 156 0.27 -8.03 4.04
C ASP A 156 1.77 -8.28 4.21
N ILE A 157 2.55 -7.20 4.20
CA ILE A 157 3.99 -7.20 4.48
C ILE A 157 4.30 -6.03 5.41
N ALA A 158 5.00 -6.30 6.51
CA ALA A 158 5.46 -5.28 7.43
C ALA A 158 6.89 -5.53 7.90
N LEU A 159 7.58 -4.44 8.24
CA LEU A 159 8.87 -4.45 8.91
C LEU A 159 8.66 -4.13 10.39
N ILE A 160 9.17 -4.96 11.28
CA ILE A 160 9.05 -4.81 12.73
C ILE A 160 10.45 -4.65 13.32
N ASN A 161 10.59 -3.72 14.26
CA ASN A 161 11.78 -3.67 15.10
C ASN A 161 11.67 -4.68 16.25
N THR A 162 12.32 -5.82 16.10
CA THR A 162 12.41 -6.85 17.15
C THR A 162 13.68 -6.75 17.99
N SER A 163 14.56 -5.78 17.68
CA SER A 163 15.78 -5.52 18.45
C SER A 163 15.47 -4.83 19.77
N ASN A 164 16.34 -4.98 20.77
CA ASN A 164 16.14 -4.37 22.10
C ASN A 164 16.42 -2.86 22.18
N LYS A 165 16.48 -2.16 21.05
CA LYS A 165 16.79 -0.72 20.94
C LYS A 165 15.92 -0.07 19.88
N THR A 166 15.71 1.23 19.99
CA THR A 166 15.17 2.03 18.89
C THR A 166 16.15 1.98 17.72
N LEU A 167 15.64 1.66 16.53
CA LEU A 167 16.40 1.72 15.29
C LEU A 167 16.33 3.16 14.78
N ASN A 168 17.46 3.70 14.34
CA ASN A 168 17.52 4.99 13.67
C ASN A 168 17.92 4.76 12.21
N PHE A 169 17.00 4.99 11.28
CA PHE A 169 17.24 4.82 9.85
C PHE A 169 17.92 6.02 9.19
N ASP A 170 18.06 7.14 9.92
CA ASP A 170 18.82 8.30 9.46
C ASP A 170 20.32 8.15 9.80
N GLU A 171 20.67 7.22 10.70
CA GLU A 171 22.05 6.86 11.05
C GLU A 171 22.48 5.58 10.33
N GLY A 172 23.35 5.70 9.31
CA GLY A 172 23.85 4.52 8.57
C GLY A 172 23.86 4.66 7.05
N GLY A 173 23.46 5.83 6.54
CA GLY A 173 23.52 6.19 5.13
C GLY A 173 22.14 6.11 4.48
N TYR A 174 21.86 4.99 3.81
CA TYR A 174 20.61 4.78 3.10
C TYR A 174 20.08 3.37 3.35
N TYR A 175 18.93 3.31 4.01
CA TYR A 175 18.16 2.09 4.21
C TYR A 175 16.89 2.14 3.37
N SER A 176 16.52 0.99 2.83
CA SER A 176 15.36 0.89 1.96
C SER A 176 14.91 -0.55 1.83
N VAL A 177 13.63 -0.70 1.52
CA VAL A 177 13.02 -1.96 1.13
C VAL A 177 12.45 -1.80 -0.27
N THR A 178 12.64 -2.80 -1.11
CA THR A 178 11.93 -2.93 -2.38
C THR A 178 11.10 -4.19 -2.33
N VAL A 179 9.79 -4.08 -2.55
CA VAL A 179 8.86 -5.20 -2.59
C VAL A 179 8.38 -5.35 -4.02
N SER A 180 8.52 -6.55 -4.58
CA SER A 180 7.98 -6.91 -5.90
C SER A 180 6.95 -8.02 -5.72
N VAL A 181 5.71 -7.77 -6.13
CA VAL A 181 4.59 -8.70 -5.99
C VAL A 181 4.04 -9.07 -7.36
N HIS A 182 3.88 -10.37 -7.56
CA HIS A 182 3.02 -10.94 -8.59
C HIS A 182 1.85 -11.64 -7.90
N GLY A 183 0.67 -11.05 -8.02
CA GLY A 183 -0.54 -11.54 -7.36
C GLY A 183 -1.71 -11.73 -8.29
N THR A 184 -2.75 -12.38 -7.77
CA THR A 184 -4.03 -12.61 -8.43
C THR A 184 -5.14 -12.24 -7.47
N ALA A 185 -6.24 -11.67 -7.98
CA ALA A 185 -7.37 -11.30 -7.14
C ALA A 185 -7.95 -12.53 -6.41
N ILE A 186 -8.22 -12.38 -5.11
CA ILE A 186 -8.73 -13.44 -4.23
C ILE A 186 -10.02 -14.06 -4.77
N GLN A 187 -10.86 -13.26 -5.43
CA GLN A 187 -12.13 -13.71 -6.04
C GLN A 187 -11.93 -14.83 -7.07
N HIS A 188 -10.76 -14.90 -7.72
CA HIS A 188 -10.42 -15.96 -8.68
C HIS A 188 -9.94 -17.26 -8.02
N LEU A 189 -9.44 -17.21 -6.79
CA LEU A 189 -9.01 -18.41 -6.05
C LEU A 189 -10.21 -19.20 -5.54
N ALA A 190 -11.25 -18.52 -5.06
CA ALA A 190 -12.48 -19.15 -4.61
C ALA A 190 -13.25 -19.83 -5.77
N ALA A 191 -13.29 -19.19 -6.94
CA ALA A 191 -13.99 -19.73 -8.11
C ALA A 191 -13.36 -21.02 -8.66
N ASN A 192 -12.03 -21.19 -8.53
CA ASN A 192 -11.33 -22.41 -8.94
C ASN A 192 -11.52 -23.60 -7.99
N GLN A 193 -11.90 -23.36 -6.72
CA GLN A 193 -12.16 -24.44 -5.75
C GLN A 193 -13.59 -25.00 -5.82
N THR A 194 -14.55 -24.24 -6.34
CA THR A 194 -15.95 -24.68 -6.51
C THR A 194 -16.23 -25.35 -7.87
N GLY A 195 -15.21 -25.55 -8.70
CA GLY A 195 -15.32 -26.16 -10.03
C GLY A 195 -15.06 -27.67 -10.08
N LYS A 196 -15.11 -28.38 -8.95
CA LYS A 196 -15.08 -29.85 -8.88
C LYS A 196 -16.44 -30.40 -8.49
#